data_AF-A0A2D7FGC7-F1
#
_entry.id   AF-A0A2D7FGC7-F1
#
_cell.length_a   1.000
_cell.length_b   1.000
_cell.length_c   1.000
_cell.angle_alpha   90.00
_cell.angle_beta   90.00
_cell.angle_gamma   90.00
#
_symmetry.space_group_name_H-M   'P 1'
#
loop_
_entity.id
_entity.type
_entity.pdbx_description
1 polymer ?
#
loop_
_entity_poly.entity_id
_entity_poly.type
_entity_poly.pdbx_seq_one_letter_code
_entity_poly.pdbx_strand_id
1 'polypeptide(L)'
;MLNCSRSYDYGQLSEEGFYDLPHGMLATVVTHLEMRNRPPEKERIGNTGIQIEHSPQISVDDYRAIYRQVGEDWLWFLRMAMSDQQLTDTIHHYLVDVFRLLVDGKAAGLLELDFRANGECEIAFFGLSEDHTGRGLGSWLMSEAIEIAWSQSIARLWLHTCTFDHPGALAFYQKHGFFPFKQEIELVKDPRLDGTLPKHAAKHIPMIAKPTGWPIQSGEHCAAT
;
A
#
# COMPACT_ATOMS: atom_id res chain seq x y z
N MET A 1 -11.35 7.37 6.14
CA MET A 1 -10.21 8.16 5.62
C MET A 1 -9.48 8.79 6.79
N LEU A 2 -8.28 8.29 7.14
CA LEU A 2 -7.32 9.13 7.85
C LEU A 2 -6.88 10.20 6.84
N ASN A 3 -7.71 11.22 6.67
CA ASN A 3 -7.32 12.45 6.00
C ASN A 3 -6.42 13.18 6.99
N CYS A 4 -5.17 12.74 7.11
CA CYS A 4 -4.15 13.46 7.85
C CYS A 4 -3.60 14.58 6.95
N SER A 5 -4.49 15.45 6.45
CA SER A 5 -4.12 16.66 5.74
C SER A 5 -3.75 17.77 6.73
N ARG A 6 -2.70 17.54 7.53
CA ARG A 6 -1.83 18.66 7.90
C ARG A 6 -0.84 18.78 6.76
N SER A 7 -1.21 19.58 5.76
CA SER A 7 -0.29 20.03 4.72
C SER A 7 0.85 20.79 5.42
N TYR A 8 1.98 20.13 5.60
CA TYR A 8 3.22 20.87 5.62
C TYR A 8 3.35 21.48 4.22
N ASP A 9 3.46 22.81 4.15
CA ASP A 9 3.68 23.55 2.90
C ASP A 9 5.11 23.28 2.41
N TYR A 10 5.36 22.04 1.99
CA TYR A 10 6.45 21.72 1.10
C TYR A 10 5.94 22.19 -0.26
N GLY A 11 6.29 23.41 -0.62
CA GLY A 11 5.92 24.01 -1.90
C GLY A 11 6.12 23.04 -3.05
N GLN A 12 5.36 23.23 -4.13
CA GLN A 12 5.40 22.38 -5.31
C GLN A 12 6.87 22.17 -5.74
N LEU A 13 7.39 20.94 -5.65
CA LEU A 13 8.75 20.60 -6.07
C LEU A 13 8.85 20.89 -7.58
N SER A 14 9.36 22.07 -7.92
CA SER A 14 9.36 22.63 -9.27
C SER A 14 10.76 22.94 -9.79
N GLU A 15 11.78 22.80 -8.94
CA GLU A 15 13.18 23.06 -9.27
C GLU A 15 14.03 21.79 -9.16
N GLU A 16 15.03 21.66 -10.02
CA GLU A 16 16.02 20.58 -9.95
C GLU A 16 16.96 20.83 -8.76
N GLY A 17 17.20 19.82 -7.91
CA GLY A 17 18.10 19.97 -6.77
C GLY A 17 18.01 18.84 -5.74
N PHE A 18 18.83 18.96 -4.71
CA PHE A 18 18.78 18.10 -3.52
C PHE A 18 17.91 18.76 -2.45
N TYR A 19 16.97 18.01 -1.91
CA TYR A 19 16.07 18.47 -0.85
C TYR A 19 16.30 17.62 0.40
N ASP A 20 16.82 18.24 1.45
CA ASP A 20 17.07 17.55 2.72
C ASP A 20 15.75 17.17 3.40
N LEU A 21 15.63 15.89 3.77
CA LEU A 21 14.52 15.42 4.58
C LEU A 21 14.79 15.71 6.06
N PRO A 22 13.81 16.26 6.81
CA PRO A 22 13.94 16.36 8.25
C PRO A 22 14.19 14.98 8.88
N HIS A 23 15.04 14.91 9.90
CA HIS A 23 15.23 13.67 10.65
C HIS A 23 13.89 13.10 11.15
N GLY A 24 13.71 11.80 10.95
CA GLY A 24 12.49 11.05 11.24
C GLY A 24 11.40 11.17 10.19
N MET A 25 11.68 11.79 9.04
CA MET A 25 10.84 11.72 7.85
C MET A 25 11.41 10.73 6.84
N LEU A 26 10.52 10.12 6.08
CA LEU A 26 10.81 9.33 4.89
C LEU A 26 10.13 10.00 3.70
N ALA A 27 10.71 9.84 2.51
CA ALA A 27 10.11 10.25 1.25
C ALA A 27 9.91 9.03 0.36
N THR A 28 8.78 8.96 -0.31
CA THR A 28 8.50 7.94 -1.32
C THR A 28 7.90 8.57 -2.55
N VAL A 29 8.26 8.06 -3.72
CA VAL A 29 7.58 8.41 -4.97
C VAL A 29 6.40 7.49 -5.12
N VAL A 30 5.19 8.06 -5.05
CA VAL A 30 3.93 7.36 -5.29
C VAL A 30 3.60 7.45 -6.77
N THR A 31 3.32 6.30 -7.39
CA THR A 31 2.85 6.18 -8.75
C THR A 31 1.42 5.65 -8.74
N HIS A 32 0.50 6.43 -9.31
CA HIS A 32 -0.90 6.07 -9.45
C HIS A 32 -1.12 5.39 -10.80
N LEU A 33 -1.83 4.27 -10.78
CA LEU A 33 -2.18 3.51 -11.97
C LEU A 33 -3.70 3.30 -12.06
N GLU A 34 -4.21 3.32 -13.28
CA GLU A 34 -5.63 3.12 -13.54
C GLU A 34 -5.90 2.12 -14.67
N MET A 35 -7.12 1.58 -14.65
CA MET A 35 -7.72 0.73 -15.65
C MET A 35 -9.14 1.23 -15.88
N ARG A 36 -9.45 1.64 -17.12
CA ARG A 36 -10.75 2.21 -17.51
C ARG A 36 -11.64 1.27 -18.30
N ASN A 37 -11.12 0.13 -18.72
CA ASN A 37 -11.85 -0.89 -19.44
C ASN A 37 -11.59 -2.23 -18.78
N ARG A 38 -12.65 -3.03 -18.61
CA ARG A 38 -12.51 -4.42 -18.16
C ARG A 38 -11.63 -5.18 -19.16
N PRO A 39 -10.57 -5.87 -18.70
CA PRO A 39 -9.74 -6.68 -19.59
C PRO A 39 -10.54 -7.88 -20.12
N PRO A 40 -10.14 -8.48 -21.25
CA PRO A 40 -10.75 -9.70 -21.73
C PRO A 40 -10.72 -10.78 -20.63
N GLU A 41 -11.82 -11.55 -20.55
CA GLU A 41 -11.92 -12.65 -19.60
C GLU A 41 -10.78 -13.66 -19.84
N LYS A 42 -10.11 -14.05 -18.75
CA LYS A 42 -9.08 -15.10 -18.79
C LYS A 42 -9.70 -16.40 -18.28
N GLU A 43 -9.33 -17.51 -18.90
CA GLU A 43 -9.74 -18.84 -18.41
C GLU A 43 -9.30 -19.02 -16.95
N ARG A 44 -10.27 -19.38 -16.10
CA ARG A 44 -10.01 -19.70 -14.70
C ARG A 44 -9.30 -21.05 -14.64
N ILE A 45 -8.03 -21.04 -14.25
CA ILE A 45 -7.33 -22.28 -13.90
C ILE A 45 -7.89 -22.73 -12.55
N GLY A 46 -8.49 -23.92 -12.53
CA GLY A 46 -8.98 -24.54 -11.31
C GLY A 46 -7.80 -24.81 -10.38
N ASN A 47 -7.75 -24.09 -9.26
CA ASN A 47 -6.71 -24.24 -8.27
C ASN A 47 -7.27 -25.00 -7.06
N THR A 48 -6.78 -26.21 -6.82
CA THR A 48 -7.10 -26.93 -5.58
C THR A 48 -6.33 -26.29 -4.42
N GLY A 49 -7.01 -26.06 -3.29
CA GLY A 49 -6.39 -25.51 -2.08
C GLY A 49 -6.19 -23.99 -2.05
N ILE A 50 -6.54 -23.25 -3.11
CA ILE A 50 -6.44 -21.78 -3.16
C ILE A 50 -7.84 -21.19 -3.21
N GLN A 51 -8.14 -20.27 -2.30
CA GLN A 51 -9.45 -19.63 -2.18
C GLN A 51 -9.30 -18.14 -1.85
N ILE A 52 -10.23 -17.33 -2.32
CA ILE A 52 -10.40 -15.96 -1.85
C ILE A 52 -11.66 -15.92 -0.98
N GLU A 53 -11.54 -15.43 0.25
CA GLU A 53 -12.63 -15.38 1.21
C GLU A 53 -13.02 -13.93 1.50
N HIS A 54 -14.27 -13.58 1.20
CA HIS A 54 -14.84 -12.30 1.61
C HIS A 54 -15.05 -12.26 3.13
N SER A 55 -14.50 -11.26 3.80
CA SER A 55 -14.43 -11.15 5.25
C SER A 55 -15.07 -9.85 5.77
N PRO A 56 -16.39 -9.61 5.54
CA PRO A 56 -17.05 -8.32 5.84
C PRO A 56 -17.17 -8.01 7.34
N GLN A 57 -16.90 -8.98 8.21
CA GLN A 57 -16.95 -8.87 9.67
C GLN A 57 -15.62 -9.31 10.30
N ILE A 58 -14.51 -9.18 9.58
CA ILE A 58 -13.18 -9.46 10.11
C ILE A 58 -12.94 -8.64 11.38
N SER A 59 -12.35 -9.26 12.40
CA SER A 59 -11.98 -8.55 13.62
C SER A 59 -10.81 -7.60 13.35
N VAL A 60 -10.67 -6.54 14.16
CA VAL A 60 -9.53 -5.62 14.08
C VAL A 60 -8.20 -6.37 14.23
N ASP A 61 -8.13 -7.32 15.15
CA ASP A 61 -6.92 -8.09 15.42
C ASP A 61 -6.55 -9.00 14.24
N ASP A 62 -7.52 -9.72 13.66
CA ASP A 62 -7.28 -10.58 12.49
C ASP A 62 -6.88 -9.76 11.26
N TYR A 63 -7.53 -8.60 11.06
CA TYR A 63 -7.16 -7.68 9.98
C TYR A 63 -5.72 -7.19 10.15
N ARG A 64 -5.35 -6.69 11.34
CA ARG A 64 -3.99 -6.22 11.61
C ARG A 64 -2.96 -7.36 11.54
N ALA A 65 -3.34 -8.59 11.89
CA ALA A 65 -2.46 -9.74 11.77
C ALA A 65 -2.07 -10.00 10.31
N ILE A 66 -3.03 -10.10 9.39
CA ILE A 66 -2.73 -10.32 7.97
C ILE A 66 -2.09 -9.09 7.32
N TYR A 67 -2.53 -7.88 7.69
CA TYR A 67 -1.95 -6.62 7.21
C TYR A 67 -0.45 -6.53 7.54
N ARG A 68 -0.09 -6.86 8.79
CA ARG A 68 1.32 -6.93 9.22
C ARG A 68 2.09 -8.01 8.48
N GLN A 69 1.53 -9.23 8.40
CA GLN A 69 2.18 -10.36 7.75
C GLN A 69 2.53 -10.08 6.27
N VAL A 70 1.70 -9.29 5.59
CA VAL A 70 1.91 -8.92 4.19
C VAL A 70 2.81 -7.70 4.03
N GLY A 71 2.62 -6.69 4.87
CA GLY A 71 3.11 -5.34 4.58
C GLY A 71 4.20 -4.79 5.50
N GLU A 72 4.56 -5.48 6.60
CA GLU A 72 5.53 -4.94 7.57
C GLU A 72 6.88 -4.59 6.93
N ASP A 73 7.39 -5.47 6.06
CA ASP A 73 8.65 -5.23 5.36
C ASP A 73 8.58 -4.14 4.28
N TRP A 74 7.38 -3.65 3.96
CA TRP A 74 7.12 -2.60 2.97
C TRP A 74 6.57 -1.31 3.60
N LEU A 75 6.77 -1.14 4.92
CA LEU A 75 6.26 0.00 5.70
C LEU A 75 4.75 0.21 5.58
N TRP A 76 3.95 -0.86 5.51
CA TRP A 76 2.50 -0.71 5.65
C TRP A 76 2.15 -0.31 7.08
N PHE A 77 1.90 0.98 7.30
CA PHE A 77 1.59 1.52 8.63
C PHE A 77 0.19 2.14 8.72
N LEU A 78 -0.47 2.47 7.60
CA LEU A 78 -1.70 3.28 7.60
C LEU A 78 -2.82 2.64 8.44
N ARG A 79 -3.01 1.33 8.32
CA ARG A 79 -4.03 0.60 9.10
C ARG A 79 -3.54 0.23 10.51
N MET A 80 -2.23 0.20 10.72
CA MET A 80 -1.62 0.03 12.05
C MET A 80 -1.76 1.29 12.91
N ALA A 81 -1.70 2.47 12.29
CA ALA A 81 -1.79 3.77 12.98
C ALA A 81 -3.22 4.18 13.35
N MET A 82 -4.24 3.56 12.76
CA MET A 82 -5.65 3.82 13.08
C MET A 82 -5.98 3.34 14.49
N SER A 83 -6.85 4.07 15.21
CA SER A 83 -7.51 3.51 16.38
C SER A 83 -8.42 2.35 15.99
N ASP A 84 -8.77 1.50 16.94
CA ASP A 84 -9.62 0.33 16.67
C ASP A 84 -10.98 0.75 16.10
N GLN A 85 -11.56 1.85 16.58
CA GLN A 85 -12.80 2.39 16.05
C GLN A 85 -12.64 2.86 14.60
N GLN A 86 -11.59 3.64 14.29
CA GLN A 86 -11.34 4.13 12.94
C GLN A 86 -11.11 3.00 11.94
N LEU A 87 -10.40 1.95 12.38
CA LEU A 87 -10.14 0.77 11.57
C LEU A 87 -11.44 0.00 11.35
N THR A 88 -12.22 -0.26 12.39
CA THR A 88 -13.55 -0.91 12.32
C THR A 88 -14.46 -0.17 11.34
N ASP A 89 -14.60 1.15 11.50
CA ASP A 89 -15.42 1.99 10.62
C ASP A 89 -14.96 1.94 9.16
N THR A 90 -13.66 1.71 8.92
CA THR A 90 -13.10 1.61 7.58
C THR A 90 -13.37 0.24 6.97
N ILE A 91 -13.02 -0.85 7.67
CA ILE A 91 -13.05 -2.22 7.13
C ILE A 91 -14.45 -2.85 7.14
N HIS A 92 -15.40 -2.28 7.91
CA HIS A 92 -16.81 -2.70 7.92
C HIS A 92 -17.71 -1.75 7.14
N HIS A 93 -17.15 -0.73 6.48
CA HIS A 93 -17.95 0.13 5.63
C HIS A 93 -18.60 -0.69 4.50
N TYR A 94 -19.88 -0.50 4.23
CA TYR A 94 -20.63 -1.27 3.22
C TYR A 94 -20.17 -1.08 1.76
N LEU A 95 -19.15 -0.24 1.53
CA LEU A 95 -18.50 0.02 0.24
C LEU A 95 -17.01 -0.33 0.29
N VAL A 96 -16.56 -1.02 1.35
CA VAL A 96 -15.20 -1.52 1.48
C VAL A 96 -15.30 -3.03 1.64
N ASP A 97 -14.76 -3.76 0.68
CA ASP A 97 -14.72 -5.21 0.73
C ASP A 97 -13.31 -5.66 1.11
N VAL A 98 -13.20 -6.44 2.18
CA VAL A 98 -11.96 -7.06 2.62
C VAL A 98 -11.97 -8.54 2.30
N PHE A 99 -10.93 -9.00 1.61
CA PHE A 99 -10.74 -10.39 1.27
C PHE A 99 -9.42 -10.92 1.79
N ARG A 100 -9.43 -12.19 2.21
CA ARG A 100 -8.22 -12.95 2.54
C ARG A 100 -7.97 -13.98 1.46
N LEU A 101 -6.73 -14.06 0.97
CA LEU A 101 -6.29 -15.22 0.21
C LEU A 101 -6.00 -16.35 1.20
N LEU A 102 -6.64 -17.50 1.00
CA LEU A 102 -6.39 -18.72 1.74
C LEU A 102 -5.62 -19.72 0.88
N VAL A 103 -4.54 -20.27 1.42
CA VAL A 103 -3.79 -21.41 0.86
C VAL A 103 -3.84 -22.53 1.88
N ASP A 104 -4.46 -23.66 1.50
CA ASP A 104 -4.72 -24.80 2.39
C ASP A 104 -5.39 -24.40 3.71
N GLY A 105 -6.34 -23.45 3.63
CA GLY A 105 -7.11 -22.93 4.77
C GLY A 105 -6.38 -21.91 5.65
N LYS A 106 -5.14 -21.50 5.29
CA LYS A 106 -4.38 -20.48 6.03
C LYS A 106 -4.33 -19.16 5.28
N ALA A 107 -4.49 -18.05 6.00
CA ALA A 107 -4.35 -16.72 5.42
C ALA A 107 -2.93 -16.50 4.89
N ALA A 108 -2.85 -16.16 3.61
CA ALA A 108 -1.62 -16.02 2.84
C ALA A 108 -1.51 -14.67 2.12
N GLY A 109 -2.59 -13.88 2.08
CA GLY A 109 -2.60 -12.56 1.45
C GLY A 109 -3.83 -11.73 1.81
N LEU A 110 -3.76 -10.45 1.48
CA LEU A 110 -4.80 -9.45 1.71
C LEU A 110 -5.18 -8.79 0.39
N LEU A 111 -6.48 -8.60 0.19
CA LEU A 111 -7.05 -7.73 -0.82
C LEU A 111 -8.09 -6.83 -0.14
N GLU A 112 -7.97 -5.52 -0.28
CA GLU A 112 -8.96 -4.54 0.16
C GLU A 112 -9.40 -3.70 -1.05
N LEU A 113 -10.70 -3.70 -1.32
CA LEU A 113 -11.33 -2.92 -2.38
C LEU A 113 -12.19 -1.82 -1.76
N ASP A 114 -12.01 -0.58 -2.22
CA ASP A 114 -12.75 0.59 -1.73
C ASP A 114 -13.56 1.22 -2.87
N PHE A 115 -14.89 1.14 -2.74
CA PHE A 115 -15.88 1.66 -3.67
C PHE A 115 -16.55 2.96 -3.18
N ARG A 116 -15.98 3.62 -2.15
CA ARG A 116 -16.59 4.84 -1.59
C ARG A 116 -16.55 6.03 -2.56
N ALA A 117 -15.60 6.05 -3.49
CA ALA A 117 -15.57 7.04 -4.55
C ALA A 117 -16.58 6.67 -5.66
N ASN A 118 -17.46 7.60 -6.00
CA ASN A 118 -18.56 7.33 -6.92
C ASN A 118 -18.06 6.90 -8.32
N GLY A 119 -18.47 5.70 -8.75
CA GLY A 119 -18.08 5.13 -10.04
C GLY A 119 -16.63 4.67 -10.10
N GLU A 120 -15.96 4.51 -8.96
CA GLU A 120 -14.56 4.08 -8.89
C GLU A 120 -14.38 2.96 -7.88
N CYS A 121 -13.37 2.13 -8.12
CA CYS A 121 -12.86 1.16 -7.16
C CYS A 121 -11.36 1.40 -6.99
N GLU A 122 -10.91 1.62 -5.76
CA GLU A 122 -9.50 1.60 -5.39
C GLU A 122 -9.14 0.21 -4.87
N ILE A 123 -8.06 -0.38 -5.38
CA ILE A 123 -7.38 -1.49 -4.68
C ILE A 123 -6.50 -0.85 -3.60
N ALA A 124 -7.06 -0.67 -2.40
CA ALA A 124 -6.43 0.06 -1.31
C ALA A 124 -5.26 -0.70 -0.69
N PHE A 125 -5.38 -2.02 -0.59
CA PHE A 125 -4.29 -2.91 -0.18
C PHE A 125 -4.32 -4.20 -0.98
N PHE A 126 -3.15 -4.61 -1.46
CA PHE A 126 -2.97 -5.85 -2.22
C PHE A 126 -1.60 -6.42 -1.91
N GLY A 127 -1.55 -7.67 -1.45
CA GLY A 127 -0.28 -8.34 -1.26
C GLY A 127 -0.39 -9.74 -0.71
N LEU A 128 0.73 -10.45 -0.78
CA LEU A 128 0.89 -11.79 -0.26
C LEU A 128 1.97 -11.77 0.83
N SER A 129 1.83 -12.70 1.78
CA SER A 129 2.93 -13.04 2.68
C SER A 129 4.13 -13.57 1.89
N GLU A 130 5.33 -13.30 2.40
CA GLU A 130 6.61 -13.58 1.72
C GLU A 130 6.70 -15.03 1.19
N ASP A 131 6.31 -16.00 2.02
CA ASP A 131 6.34 -17.46 1.71
C ASP A 131 5.51 -17.86 0.47
N HIS A 132 4.58 -17.01 0.05
CA HIS A 132 3.60 -17.26 -1.01
C HIS A 132 3.86 -16.45 -2.28
N THR A 133 4.95 -15.69 -2.32
CA THR A 133 5.39 -14.96 -3.53
C THR A 133 6.04 -15.90 -4.55
N GLY A 134 6.10 -15.48 -5.83
CA GLY A 134 6.79 -16.23 -6.89
C GLY A 134 6.10 -17.50 -7.42
N ARG A 135 4.90 -17.85 -6.92
CA ARG A 135 4.17 -19.10 -7.27
C ARG A 135 2.95 -18.89 -8.16
N GLY A 136 2.78 -17.70 -8.75
CA GLY A 136 1.60 -17.35 -9.55
C GLY A 136 0.36 -16.95 -8.73
N LEU A 137 0.38 -17.09 -7.40
CA LEU A 137 -0.72 -16.71 -6.51
C LEU A 137 -1.10 -15.23 -6.63
N GLY A 138 -0.14 -14.33 -6.81
CA GLY A 138 -0.40 -12.90 -6.96
C GLY A 138 -1.19 -12.61 -8.24
N SER A 139 -0.82 -13.25 -9.35
CA SER A 139 -1.57 -13.12 -10.61
C SER A 139 -2.98 -13.69 -10.50
N TRP A 140 -3.15 -14.81 -9.80
CA TRP A 140 -4.47 -15.38 -9.52
C TRP A 140 -5.32 -14.41 -8.69
N LEU A 141 -4.78 -13.88 -7.58
CA LEU A 141 -5.49 -12.94 -6.70
C LEU A 141 -5.85 -11.63 -7.43
N MET A 142 -4.95 -11.11 -8.26
CA MET A 142 -5.22 -9.91 -9.06
C MET A 142 -6.31 -10.15 -10.11
N SER A 143 -6.35 -11.34 -10.73
CA SER A 143 -7.45 -11.72 -11.60
C SER A 143 -8.80 -11.73 -10.87
N GLU A 144 -8.86 -12.30 -9.65
CA GLU A 144 -10.08 -12.24 -8.83
C GLU A 144 -10.43 -10.80 -8.44
N ALA A 145 -9.46 -9.97 -8.05
CA ALA A 145 -9.68 -8.57 -7.68
C ALA A 145 -10.30 -7.75 -8.83
N ILE A 146 -9.76 -7.90 -10.05
CA ILE A 146 -10.28 -7.25 -11.26
C ILE A 146 -11.71 -7.71 -11.53
N GLU A 147 -11.99 -9.02 -11.47
CA GLU A 147 -13.32 -9.57 -11.72
C GLU A 147 -14.35 -9.08 -10.68
N ILE A 148 -13.99 -9.06 -9.40
CA ILE A 148 -14.85 -8.54 -8.32
C ILE A 148 -15.14 -7.06 -8.55
N ALA A 149 -14.11 -6.24 -8.80
CA ALA A 149 -14.27 -4.81 -9.01
C ALA A 149 -15.18 -4.49 -10.22
N TRP A 150 -14.96 -5.15 -11.36
CA TRP A 150 -15.75 -4.94 -12.59
C TRP A 150 -17.11 -5.65 -12.57
N SER A 151 -17.41 -6.47 -11.57
CA SER A 151 -18.78 -6.95 -11.33
C SER A 151 -19.69 -5.82 -10.81
N GLN A 152 -19.10 -4.78 -10.24
CA GLN A 152 -19.78 -3.55 -9.84
C GLN A 152 -19.84 -2.55 -11.00
N SER A 153 -20.76 -1.59 -10.92
CA SER A 153 -20.90 -0.53 -11.93
C SER A 153 -19.86 0.58 -11.74
N ILE A 154 -18.59 0.28 -12.04
CA ILE A 154 -17.48 1.25 -11.99
C ILE A 154 -17.08 1.71 -13.40
N ALA A 155 -16.53 2.93 -13.48
CA ALA A 155 -15.89 3.48 -14.67
C ALA A 155 -14.36 3.46 -14.56
N ARG A 156 -13.82 3.26 -13.35
CA ARG A 156 -12.38 3.21 -13.09
C ARG A 156 -12.06 2.22 -11.98
N LEU A 157 -11.13 1.31 -12.26
CA LEU A 157 -10.38 0.57 -11.25
C LEU A 157 -8.99 1.19 -11.16
N TRP A 158 -8.52 1.52 -9.95
CA TRP A 158 -7.23 2.17 -9.78
C TRP A 158 -6.53 1.71 -8.51
N LEU A 159 -5.24 2.00 -8.43
CA LEU A 159 -4.41 1.77 -7.26
C LEU A 159 -3.24 2.75 -7.28
N HIS A 160 -2.52 2.81 -6.17
CA HIS A 160 -1.20 3.43 -6.15
C HIS A 160 -0.19 2.44 -5.56
N THR A 161 1.06 2.59 -5.99
CA THR A 161 2.21 1.91 -5.41
C THR A 161 3.31 2.93 -5.23
N CYS A 162 4.23 2.69 -4.31
CA CYS A 162 5.29 3.63 -4.02
C CYS A 162 6.66 2.96 -3.96
N THR A 163 7.72 3.76 -3.89
CA THR A 163 9.10 3.26 -3.79
C THR A 163 9.43 2.54 -2.49
N PHE A 164 8.51 2.48 -1.52
CA PHE A 164 8.64 1.60 -0.35
C PHE A 164 8.06 0.19 -0.59
N ASP A 165 7.23 0.00 -1.61
CA ASP A 165 6.67 -1.32 -1.93
C ASP A 165 7.70 -2.24 -2.57
N HIS A 166 7.34 -3.51 -2.73
CA HIS A 166 8.16 -4.49 -3.43
C HIS A 166 8.61 -3.96 -4.81
N PRO A 167 9.91 -4.02 -5.18
CA PRO A 167 10.42 -3.45 -6.44
C PRO A 167 9.73 -3.94 -7.72
N GLY A 168 9.17 -5.15 -7.68
CA GLY A 168 8.38 -5.74 -8.77
C GLY A 168 6.92 -5.26 -8.88
N ALA A 169 6.41 -4.44 -7.96
CA ALA A 169 4.99 -4.06 -7.88
C ALA A 169 4.52 -3.29 -9.13
N LEU A 170 5.27 -2.27 -9.56
CA LEU A 170 4.91 -1.48 -10.75
C LEU A 170 4.78 -2.36 -12.00
N ALA A 171 5.81 -3.18 -12.29
CA ALA A 171 5.81 -4.08 -13.42
C ALA A 171 4.69 -5.14 -13.33
N PHE A 172 4.40 -5.60 -12.11
CA PHE A 172 3.30 -6.51 -11.84
C PHE A 172 1.95 -5.88 -12.21
N TYR A 173 1.64 -4.66 -11.76
CA TYR A 173 0.37 -4.01 -12.07
C TYR A 173 0.24 -3.71 -13.57
N GLN A 174 1.30 -3.23 -14.21
CA GLN A 174 1.30 -2.99 -15.66
C GLN A 174 1.03 -4.26 -16.47
N LYS A 175 1.62 -5.40 -16.07
CA LYS A 175 1.33 -6.71 -16.68
C LYS A 175 -0.14 -7.13 -16.57
N HIS A 176 -0.87 -6.64 -15.57
CA HIS A 176 -2.30 -6.91 -15.38
C HIS A 176 -3.21 -5.85 -16.04
N GLY A 177 -2.64 -4.92 -16.82
CA GLY A 177 -3.40 -3.98 -17.63
C GLY A 177 -3.66 -2.61 -16.98
N PHE A 178 -2.98 -2.30 -15.88
CA PHE A 178 -2.99 -0.97 -15.28
C PHE A 178 -1.99 -0.04 -15.99
N PHE A 179 -2.35 1.23 -16.15
CA PHE A 179 -1.51 2.24 -16.79
C PHE A 179 -1.18 3.37 -15.80
N PRO A 180 0.10 3.75 -15.64
CA PRO A 180 0.47 4.87 -14.78
C PRO A 180 -0.05 6.19 -15.38
N PHE A 181 -0.64 7.05 -14.55
CA PHE A 181 -1.22 8.33 -15.00
C PHE A 181 -0.84 9.54 -14.14
N LYS A 182 -0.31 9.33 -12.93
CA LYS A 182 0.11 10.40 -12.01
C LYS A 182 1.27 9.92 -11.14
N GLN A 183 2.18 10.84 -10.80
CA GLN A 183 3.17 10.63 -9.75
C GLN A 183 3.15 11.79 -8.75
N GLU A 184 3.53 11.50 -7.51
CA GLU A 184 3.74 12.49 -6.46
C GLU A 184 4.79 12.01 -5.46
N ILE A 185 5.35 12.93 -4.69
CA ILE A 185 6.21 12.60 -3.56
C ILE A 185 5.38 12.68 -2.30
N GLU A 186 5.35 11.58 -1.55
CA GLU A 186 4.75 11.54 -0.23
C GLU A 186 5.85 11.64 0.83
N LEU A 187 5.71 12.60 1.74
CA LEU A 187 6.54 12.73 2.93
C LEU A 187 5.77 12.19 4.12
N VAL A 188 6.32 11.17 4.78
CA VAL A 188 5.71 10.53 5.94
C VAL A 188 6.67 10.57 7.11
N LYS A 189 6.13 10.62 8.34
CA LYS A 189 6.94 10.32 9.52
C LYS A 189 7.30 8.85 9.50
N ASP A 190 8.54 8.52 9.86
CA ASP A 190 8.97 7.13 9.96
C ASP A 190 8.16 6.43 11.09
N PRO A 191 7.25 5.49 10.76
CA PRO A 191 6.37 4.84 11.73
C PRO A 191 7.13 3.93 12.70
N ARG A 192 8.42 3.68 12.45
CA ARG A 192 9.29 2.91 13.36
C ARG A 192 9.77 3.76 14.54
N LEU A 193 9.68 5.08 14.43
CA LEU A 193 10.14 6.01 15.47
C LEU A 193 9.07 6.32 16.53
N ASP A 194 7.79 6.19 16.21
CA ASP A 194 6.68 6.36 17.16
C ASP A 194 6.11 5.04 17.71
N GLY A 195 6.66 3.91 17.24
CA GLY A 195 6.26 2.57 17.69
C GLY A 195 5.07 1.99 16.93
N THR A 196 4.55 2.66 15.91
CA THR A 196 3.51 2.12 15.02
C THR A 196 3.97 0.83 14.33
N LEU A 197 5.24 0.81 13.89
CA LEU A 197 5.92 -0.37 13.37
C LEU A 197 7.15 -0.74 14.21
N PRO A 198 7.55 -2.02 14.24
CA PRO A 198 8.77 -2.40 14.93
C PRO A 198 10.01 -1.83 14.23
N LYS A 199 11.07 -1.53 14.99
CA LYS A 199 12.31 -0.94 14.45
C LYS A 199 13.02 -1.78 13.39
N HIS A 200 12.71 -3.07 13.30
CA HIS A 200 13.29 -3.97 12.31
C HIS A 200 12.49 -4.07 11.01
N ALA A 201 11.31 -3.43 10.92
CA ALA A 201 10.51 -3.38 9.71
C ALA A 201 11.28 -2.67 8.58
N ALA A 202 11.15 -3.20 7.36
CA ALA A 202 11.71 -2.62 6.14
C ALA A 202 13.20 -2.28 6.26
N LYS A 203 14.04 -3.27 6.59
CA LYS A 203 15.49 -3.08 6.84
C LYS A 203 16.26 -2.48 5.66
N HIS A 204 15.70 -2.56 4.46
CA HIS A 204 16.26 -1.98 3.24
C HIS A 204 16.06 -0.45 3.16
N ILE A 205 15.22 0.14 4.02
CA ILE A 205 14.99 1.59 4.13
C ILE A 205 15.70 2.11 5.37
N PRO A 206 16.75 2.95 5.23
CA PRO A 206 17.46 3.53 6.37
C PRO A 206 16.54 4.28 7.34
N MET A 207 16.75 4.10 8.64
CA MET A 207 16.05 4.84 9.68
C MET A 207 16.93 5.96 10.19
N ILE A 208 16.61 7.21 9.83
CA ILE A 208 17.39 8.40 10.22
C ILE A 208 16.67 9.14 11.35
N ALA A 209 16.96 8.78 12.59
CA ALA A 209 16.40 9.44 13.78
C ALA A 209 17.12 10.76 14.10
N LYS A 210 16.46 11.64 14.88
CA LYS A 210 17.14 12.83 15.43
C LYS A 210 18.32 12.39 16.30
N PRO A 211 19.54 12.91 16.10
CA PRO A 211 20.67 12.59 16.96
C PRO A 211 20.36 13.00 18.40
N THR A 212 20.46 12.06 19.34
CA THR A 212 20.52 12.41 20.76
C THR A 212 21.96 12.78 21.11
N GLY A 213 22.23 14.09 21.23
CA GLY A 213 23.49 14.60 21.81
C GLY A 213 24.67 14.84 20.85
N TRP A 214 24.44 14.95 19.54
CA TRP A 214 25.50 15.40 18.61
C TRP A 214 25.44 16.93 18.44
N PRO A 215 26.55 17.67 18.62
CA PRO A 215 26.57 19.11 18.34
C PRO A 215 26.30 19.33 16.85
N ILE A 216 25.32 20.17 16.55
CA ILE A 216 24.94 20.54 15.19
C ILE A 216 26.15 21.20 14.54
N GLN A 217 26.84 20.53 13.62
CA GLN A 217 27.78 21.22 12.73
C GLN A 217 26.93 21.96 11.70
N SER A 218 26.92 23.29 11.81
CA SER A 218 26.34 24.19 10.81
C SER A 218 26.92 23.85 9.43
N GLY A 219 26.04 23.68 8.44
CA GLY A 219 26.32 23.01 7.19
C GLY A 219 27.49 23.58 6.38
N GLU A 220 28.19 22.67 5.70
CA GLU A 220 29.06 23.03 4.59
C GLU A 220 28.18 23.39 3.39
N HIS A 221 28.14 24.68 3.07
CA HIS A 221 27.69 25.13 1.76
C HIS A 221 28.69 24.62 0.72
N CYS A 222 28.32 23.57 -0.02
CA CYS A 222 28.97 23.29 -1.30
C CYS A 222 28.61 24.43 -2.26
N ALA A 223 29.52 25.39 -2.41
CA ALA A 223 29.47 26.37 -3.48
C ALA A 223 29.67 25.64 -4.81
N ALA A 224 28.65 25.66 -5.67
CA ALA A 224 28.80 25.26 -7.06
C ALA A 224 29.71 26.28 -7.79
N THR A 225 30.81 25.79 -8.38
CA THR A 225 31.58 26.48 -9.42
C THR A 225 31.07 26.11 -10.79
#